data_AF-A0A440IMC4-F1
#
_entry.id   AF-A0A440IMC4-F1
#
_cell.length_a   1.000
_cell.length_b   1.000
_cell.length_c   1.000
_cell.angle_alpha   90.00
_cell.angle_beta   90.00
_cell.angle_gamma   90.00
#
_symmetry.space_group_name_H-M   'P 1'
#
loop_
_entity.id
_entity.type
_entity.pdbx_description
1 polymer ?
#
loop_
_entity_poly.entity_id
_entity_poly.type
_entity_poly.pdbx_seq_one_letter_code
_entity_poly.pdbx_strand_id
1 'polypeptide(L)'
;MVPATIKRTSLSAILLLAAAMPAYAHVGIGTTSSLSAGLMHPLSGLDHMAVMIAVGLWAALNGGKAVVAWPLAFVTVMLAGGALGMLQVPVPFVEPGILASVVALGLLVALAIDLPVSAGVAIIGLF
;
A
#
# COMPACT_ATOMS: atom_id res chain seq x y z
N MET A 1 15.29 -20.39 -20.63
CA MET A 1 15.02 -19.06 -21.21
C MET A 1 13.90 -18.42 -20.41
N VAL A 2 14.13 -17.30 -19.72
CA VAL A 2 13.08 -16.62 -18.93
C VAL A 2 12.07 -15.97 -19.89
N PRO A 3 10.75 -16.23 -19.75
CA PRO A 3 9.74 -15.70 -20.65
C PRO A 3 9.70 -14.17 -20.64
N ALA A 4 9.41 -13.57 -21.79
CA ALA A 4 9.47 -12.12 -22.00
C ALA A 4 8.54 -11.33 -21.05
N THR A 5 7.43 -11.93 -20.61
CA THR A 5 6.49 -11.35 -19.63
C THR A 5 7.14 -11.16 -18.27
N ILE A 6 7.94 -12.14 -17.80
CA ILE A 6 8.67 -12.07 -16.53
C ILE A 6 9.80 -11.02 -16.60
N LYS A 7 10.41 -10.84 -17.77
CA LYS A 7 11.41 -9.78 -17.97
C LYS A 7 10.78 -8.39 -17.91
N ARG A 8 9.58 -8.22 -18.48
CA ARG A 8 8.85 -6.94 -18.45
C ARG A 8 8.40 -6.58 -17.03
N THR A 9 7.84 -7.53 -16.27
CA THR A 9 7.41 -7.28 -14.88
C THR A 9 8.60 -7.00 -13.96
N SER A 10 9.72 -7.71 -14.13
CA SER A 10 10.95 -7.44 -13.37
C SER A 10 11.52 -6.05 -13.66
N LEU A 11 11.51 -5.61 -14.92
CA LEU A 11 11.98 -4.28 -15.31
C LEU A 11 11.08 -3.19 -14.70
N SER A 12 9.76 -3.39 -14.73
CA SER A 12 8.80 -2.48 -14.10
C SER A 12 8.99 -2.39 -12.58
N ALA A 13 9.23 -3.51 -11.90
CA ALA A 13 9.50 -3.54 -10.46
C ALA A 13 10.80 -2.80 -10.10
N ILE A 14 11.86 -2.99 -10.89
CA ILE A 14 13.15 -2.30 -10.70
C ILE A 14 12.99 -0.79 -10.92
N LEU A 15 12.25 -0.38 -11.96
CA LEU A 15 11.99 1.04 -12.24
C LEU A 15 11.15 1.70 -11.14
N LEU A 16 10.18 0.98 -10.57
CA LEU A 16 9.37 1.47 -9.44
C LEU A 16 10.21 1.62 -8.18
N LEU A 17 11.09 0.67 -7.87
CA LEU A 17 12.03 0.77 -6.75
C LEU A 17 12.98 1.96 -6.90
N ALA A 18 13.49 2.17 -8.12
CA ALA A 18 14.38 3.29 -8.42
C ALA A 18 13.68 4.66 -8.37
N ALA A 19 12.36 4.68 -8.53
CA ALA A 19 11.54 5.90 -8.43
C ALA A 19 11.06 6.20 -7.00
N ALA A 20 11.30 5.30 -6.04
CA ALA A 20 10.95 5.51 -4.64
C ALA A 20 11.91 6.54 -4.01
N MET A 21 11.57 7.82 -4.13
CA MET A 21 12.21 8.90 -3.38
C MET A 21 11.51 9.11 -2.03
N PRO A 22 12.21 9.64 -1.00
CA PRO A 22 11.56 10.05 0.24
C PRO A 22 10.40 10.99 -0.10
N ALA A 23 9.19 10.60 0.29
CA ALA A 23 8.04 11.46 0.17
C ALA A 23 8.24 12.60 1.19
N TYR A 24 8.72 13.75 0.72
CA TYR A 24 8.54 15.00 1.45
C TYR A 24 7.05 15.32 1.45
N ALA A 25 6.30 14.66 2.34
CA ALA A 25 4.93 15.04 2.64
C ALA A 25 5.01 16.45 3.22
N HIS A 26 4.69 17.44 2.39
CA HIS A 26 4.59 18.83 2.80
C HIS A 26 3.62 18.91 3.98
N VAL A 27 4.09 19.36 5.14
CA VAL A 27 3.21 19.76 6.25
C VAL A 27 2.36 20.91 5.72
N GLY A 28 1.12 20.61 5.35
CA GLY A 28 0.21 21.54 4.70
C GLY A 28 0.07 22.84 5.51
N ILE A 29 0.24 23.96 4.82
CA ILE A 29 -0.07 25.29 5.37
C ILE A 29 -1.60 25.39 5.45
N GLY A 30 -2.19 25.22 6.64
CA GLY A 30 -3.65 25.33 6.83
C GLY A 30 -4.23 24.44 7.94
N THR A 31 -5.56 24.33 8.01
CA THR A 31 -6.28 23.49 8.98
C THR A 31 -6.18 22.01 8.63
N THR A 32 -5.16 21.33 9.18
CA THR A 32 -4.89 19.90 8.98
C THR A 32 -5.90 18.97 9.65
N SER A 33 -6.79 19.50 10.51
CA SER A 33 -7.79 18.71 11.27
C SER A 33 -9.18 18.64 10.63
N SER A 34 -9.31 18.91 9.33
CA SER A 34 -10.59 18.80 8.63
C SER A 34 -10.80 17.39 8.04
N LEU A 35 -12.07 16.97 7.91
CA LEU A 35 -12.41 15.69 7.27
C LEU A 35 -11.85 15.61 5.83
N SER A 36 -11.89 16.71 5.09
CA SER A 36 -11.34 16.79 3.74
C SER A 36 -9.82 16.62 3.73
N ALA A 37 -9.09 17.22 4.67
CA ALA A 37 -7.64 17.00 4.79
C ALA A 37 -7.32 15.53 5.11
N GLY A 38 -8.08 14.89 6.00
CA GLY A 38 -7.93 13.47 6.31
C GLY A 38 -8.20 12.55 5.10
N LEU A 39 -9.22 12.86 4.29
CA LEU A 39 -9.52 12.10 3.06
C LEU A 39 -8.48 12.31 1.95
N MET A 40 -7.90 13.51 1.87
CA MET A 40 -6.87 13.81 0.87
C MET A 40 -5.50 13.27 1.26
N HIS A 41 -5.27 12.97 2.54
CA HIS A 41 -3.96 12.53 3.03
C HIS A 41 -3.43 11.24 2.35
N PRO A 42 -4.22 10.15 2.21
CA PRO A 42 -3.75 8.97 1.47
C PRO A 42 -3.59 9.21 -0.03
N LEU A 43 -4.27 10.22 -0.58
CA LEU A 43 -4.26 10.55 -2.00
C LEU A 43 -3.11 11.49 -2.38
N SER A 44 -2.49 12.17 -1.40
CA SER A 44 -1.33 13.03 -1.63
C SER A 44 -0.01 12.25 -1.64
N GLY A 45 0.02 11.04 -1.07
CA GLY A 45 1.18 10.14 -1.08
C GLY A 45 1.18 9.18 -2.27
N LEU A 46 2.24 9.22 -3.10
CA LEU A 46 2.40 8.25 -4.21
C LEU A 46 2.59 6.82 -3.72
N ASP A 47 3.17 6.65 -2.53
CA ASP A 47 3.38 5.39 -1.85
C ASP A 47 2.05 4.72 -1.44
N HIS A 48 1.17 5.45 -0.77
CA HIS A 48 -0.16 4.98 -0.39
C HIS A 48 -1.01 4.63 -1.62
N MET A 49 -0.96 5.48 -2.65
CA MET A 49 -1.69 5.22 -3.89
C MET A 49 -1.16 3.98 -4.61
N ALA A 50 0.16 3.76 -4.63
CA ALA A 50 0.75 2.53 -5.18
C ALA A 50 0.28 1.28 -4.43
N VAL A 51 0.24 1.32 -3.09
CA VAL A 51 -0.27 0.22 -2.26
C VAL A 51 -1.76 -0.03 -2.51
N MET A 52 -2.59 1.02 -2.55
CA MET A 52 -4.02 0.90 -2.85
C MET A 52 -4.27 0.22 -4.20
N ILE A 53 -3.52 0.62 -5.24
CA ILE A 53 -3.60 0.01 -6.56
C ILE A 53 -3.14 -1.45 -6.50
N ALA A 54 -2.03 -1.74 -5.81
CA ALA A 54 -1.52 -3.09 -5.67
C ALA A 54 -2.51 -4.02 -4.94
N VAL A 55 -3.12 -3.57 -3.85
CA VAL A 55 -4.16 -4.32 -3.11
C VAL A 55 -5.36 -4.58 -4.00
N GLY A 56 -5.86 -3.56 -4.71
CA GLY A 56 -7.00 -3.71 -5.61
C GLY A 56 -6.72 -4.67 -6.77
N LEU A 57 -5.53 -4.56 -7.38
CA LEU A 57 -5.09 -5.44 -8.46
C LEU A 57 -4.91 -6.88 -7.96
N TRP A 58 -4.27 -7.08 -6.80
CA TRP A 58 -4.12 -8.40 -6.22
C TRP A 58 -5.48 -9.04 -5.90
N ALA A 59 -6.40 -8.26 -5.32
CA ALA A 59 -7.74 -8.71 -5.00
C ALA A 59 -8.54 -9.11 -6.26
N ALA A 60 -8.37 -8.37 -7.35
CA ALA A 60 -8.97 -8.70 -8.65
C ALA A 60 -8.36 -9.97 -9.27
N LEU A 61 -7.05 -10.19 -9.13
CA LEU A 61 -6.37 -11.40 -9.59
C LEU A 61 -6.83 -12.64 -8.82
N ASN A 62 -7.07 -12.52 -7.51
CA ASN A 62 -7.50 -13.63 -6.66
C ASN A 62 -9.01 -13.89 -6.74
N GLY A 63 -9.82 -12.85 -6.93
CA GLY A 63 -11.27 -12.95 -7.05
C GLY A 63 -12.01 -13.36 -5.76
N GLY A 64 -13.30 -13.70 -5.91
CA GLY A 64 -14.14 -14.18 -4.81
C GLY A 64 -14.21 -13.22 -3.62
N LYS A 65 -13.97 -13.73 -2.41
CA LYS A 65 -14.01 -12.91 -1.17
C LYS A 65 -12.85 -11.92 -1.06
N ALA A 66 -11.73 -12.15 -1.76
CA ALA A 66 -10.56 -11.27 -1.70
C ALA A 66 -10.87 -9.85 -2.17
N VAL A 67 -11.73 -9.72 -3.19
CA VAL A 67 -12.19 -8.44 -3.79
C VAL A 67 -12.72 -7.46 -2.74
N VAL A 68 -13.31 -7.98 -1.66
CA VAL A 68 -13.86 -7.16 -0.58
C VAL A 68 -12.97 -7.19 0.66
N ALA A 69 -12.50 -8.37 1.05
CA ALA A 69 -11.75 -8.56 2.30
C ALA A 69 -10.42 -7.79 2.33
N TRP A 70 -9.67 -7.78 1.22
CA TRP A 70 -8.35 -7.18 1.17
C TRP A 70 -8.39 -5.65 1.17
N PRO A 71 -9.23 -4.97 0.35
CA PRO A 71 -9.41 -3.53 0.47
C PRO A 71 -9.95 -3.09 1.83
N LEU A 72 -10.88 -3.85 2.42
CA LEU A 72 -11.40 -3.53 3.76
C LEU A 72 -10.32 -3.65 4.85
N ALA A 73 -9.47 -4.69 4.79
CA ALA A 73 -8.36 -4.83 5.71
C ALA A 73 -7.41 -3.63 5.61
N PHE A 74 -7.04 -3.25 4.38
CA PHE A 74 -6.17 -2.10 4.12
C PHE A 74 -6.74 -0.79 4.69
N VAL A 75 -8.01 -0.48 4.37
CA VAL A 75 -8.68 0.73 4.89
C VAL A 75 -8.74 0.72 6.42
N THR A 76 -8.98 -0.43 7.02
CA THR A 76 -9.09 -0.56 8.49
C THR A 76 -7.76 -0.24 9.17
N VAL A 77 -6.65 -0.80 8.69
CA VAL A 77 -5.31 -0.50 9.25
C VAL A 77 -4.91 0.94 8.99
N MET A 78 -5.21 1.47 7.80
CA MET A 78 -4.93 2.87 7.47
C MET A 78 -5.69 3.84 8.39
N LEU A 79 -6.95 3.55 8.71
CA LEU A 79 -7.73 4.33 9.68
C LEU A 79 -7.14 4.22 11.10
N ALA A 80 -6.68 3.03 11.50
CA ALA A 80 -6.03 2.84 12.80
C ALA A 80 -4.72 3.64 12.89
N GLY A 81 -3.88 3.59 11.86
CA GLY A 81 -2.65 4.38 11.75
C GLY A 81 -2.94 5.90 11.78
N GLY A 82 -3.96 6.34 11.05
CA GLY A 82 -4.43 7.72 11.08
C GLY A 82 -4.87 8.16 12.48
N ALA A 83 -5.63 7.32 13.19
CA ALA A 83 -6.07 7.59 14.55
C ALA A 83 -4.88 7.67 15.54
N LEU A 84 -3.89 6.78 15.42
CA LEU A 84 -2.66 6.85 16.21
C LEU A 84 -1.89 8.15 15.95
N GLY A 85 -1.80 8.58 14.70
CA GLY A 85 -1.21 9.86 14.31
C GLY A 85 -1.95 11.07 14.92
N MET A 86 -3.28 11.03 14.94
CA MET A 86 -4.10 12.07 15.60
C MET A 86 -3.86 12.11 17.12
N LEU A 87 -3.65 10.96 17.75
CA LEU A 87 -3.32 10.85 19.17
C LEU A 87 -1.85 11.19 19.48
N GLN A 88 -1.05 11.54 18.45
CA GLN A 88 0.38 11.81 18.56
C GLN A 88 1.16 10.65 19.19
N VAL A 89 0.68 9.41 18.99
CA VAL A 89 1.38 8.21 19.44
C VAL A 89 2.59 8.02 18.51
N PRO A 90 3.82 7.97 19.06
CA PRO A 90 5.00 7.74 18.24
C PRO A 90 4.99 6.30 17.73
N VAL A 91 4.76 6.14 16.42
CA VAL A 91 4.88 4.86 15.73
C VAL A 91 6.24 4.84 15.04
N PRO A 92 7.20 4.01 15.48
CA PRO A 92 8.49 3.91 14.82
C PRO A 92 8.34 3.20 13.46
N PHE A 93 9.25 3.49 12.54
CA PHE A 93 9.36 2.80 11.23
C PHE A 93 8.14 2.93 10.31
N VAL A 94 7.32 3.98 10.42
CA VAL A 94 6.18 4.20 9.50
C VAL A 94 6.64 4.26 8.05
N GLU A 95 7.60 5.13 7.73
CA GLU A 95 8.13 5.27 6.37
C GLU A 95 8.78 3.98 5.83
N PRO A 96 9.70 3.31 6.55
CA PRO A 96 10.21 1.99 6.14
C PRO A 96 9.12 0.92 6.00
N GLY A 97 8.08 0.95 6.85
CA GLY A 97 6.96 0.02 6.79
C GLY A 97 6.13 0.19 5.52
N ILE A 98 5.83 1.44 5.15
CA ILE A 98 5.12 1.76 3.91
C ILE A 98 5.96 1.34 2.69
N LEU A 99 7.27 1.62 2.70
CA LEU A 99 8.15 1.17 1.61
C LEU A 99 8.17 -0.37 1.50
N ALA A 100 8.26 -1.08 2.62
CA ALA A 100 8.22 -2.53 2.64
C ALA A 100 6.90 -3.08 2.11
N SER A 101 5.77 -2.43 2.38
CA SER A 101 4.45 -2.83 1.89
C SER A 101 4.33 -2.69 0.37
N VAL A 102 4.85 -1.59 -0.21
CA VAL A 102 4.91 -1.37 -1.66
C VAL A 102 5.68 -2.50 -2.33
N VAL A 103 6.85 -2.87 -1.79
CA VAL A 103 7.67 -3.95 -2.35
C VAL A 103 6.99 -5.30 -2.20
N ALA A 104 6.49 -5.63 -1.01
CA ALA A 104 5.86 -6.92 -0.74
C ALA A 104 4.61 -7.15 -1.59
N LEU A 105 3.68 -6.19 -1.60
CA LEU A 105 2.44 -6.29 -2.38
C LEU A 105 2.73 -6.21 -3.89
N GLY A 106 3.70 -5.38 -4.29
CA GLY A 106 4.16 -5.32 -5.68
C GLY A 106 4.70 -6.67 -6.17
N LEU A 107 5.47 -7.39 -5.35
CA LEU A 107 5.96 -8.73 -5.67
C LEU A 107 4.84 -9.77 -5.73
N LEU A 108 3.90 -9.74 -4.78
CA LEU A 108 2.74 -10.65 -4.79
C LEU A 108 1.91 -10.50 -6.06
N VAL A 109 1.68 -9.26 -6.48
CA VAL A 109 1.02 -8.94 -7.76
C VAL A 109 1.86 -9.39 -8.95
N ALA A 110 3.15 -9.03 -9.00
CA ALA A 110 4.02 -9.30 -10.14
C ALA A 110 4.25 -10.80 -10.39
N LEU A 111 4.23 -11.60 -9.33
CA LEU A 111 4.36 -13.05 -9.37
C LEU A 111 3.01 -13.77 -9.46
N ALA A 112 1.89 -13.02 -9.44
CA ALA A 112 0.53 -13.55 -9.43
C ALA A 112 0.33 -14.65 -8.37
N ILE A 113 0.84 -14.41 -7.15
CA ILE A 113 0.73 -15.38 -6.06
C ILE A 113 -0.73 -15.46 -5.61
N ASP A 114 -1.29 -16.66 -5.71
CA ASP A 114 -2.60 -17.01 -5.18
C ASP A 114 -2.47 -17.47 -3.72
N LEU A 115 -3.13 -16.78 -2.80
CA LEU A 115 -3.08 -17.07 -1.37
C LEU A 115 -4.50 -17.22 -0.80
N PRO A 116 -4.65 -18.01 0.29
CA PRO A 116 -5.88 -17.98 1.06
C PRO A 116 -6.22 -16.56 1.50
N VAL A 117 -7.51 -16.20 1.44
CA VAL A 117 -7.98 -14.84 1.76
C VAL A 117 -7.50 -14.37 3.13
N SER A 118 -7.46 -15.26 4.12
CA SER A 118 -6.96 -14.98 5.48
C SER A 118 -5.48 -14.60 5.50
N ALA A 119 -4.64 -15.24 4.67
CA ALA A 119 -3.24 -14.89 4.56
C ALA A 119 -3.06 -13.50 3.94
N GLY A 120 -3.85 -13.16 2.91
CA GLY A 120 -3.82 -11.81 2.34
C GLY A 120 -4.29 -10.73 3.31
N VAL A 121 -5.33 -11.00 4.12
CA VAL A 121 -5.72 -10.11 5.21
C VAL A 121 -4.60 -9.93 6.23
N ALA A 122 -3.88 -10.99 6.59
CA ALA A 122 -2.77 -10.89 7.53
C ALA A 122 -1.57 -10.10 6.97
N ILE A 123 -1.23 -10.30 5.69
CA ILE A 123 -0.14 -9.57 5.03
C ILE A 123 -0.48 -8.08 4.91
N ILE A 124 -1.68 -7.76 4.43
CA ILE A 124 -2.14 -6.37 4.36
C ILE A 124 -2.28 -5.77 5.76
N GLY A 125 -2.73 -6.58 6.72
CA GLY A 125 -2.93 -6.18 8.11
C GLY A 125 -1.65 -5.82 8.87
N LEU A 126 -0.51 -6.31 8.39
CA LEU A 126 0.81 -6.10 9.00
C LEU A 126 1.39 -4.72 8.70
N PHE A 127 0.98 -4.11 7.57
CA PHE A 127 1.47 -2.82 7.08
C PHE A 127 0.43 -1.72 7.31
#